data_AF-A0A8T3ZYZ3-F1
#
_entry.id   AF-A0A8T3ZYZ3-F1
#
_cell.length_a   1.000
_cell.length_b   1.000
_cell.length_c   1.000
_cell.angle_alpha   90.00
_cell.angle_beta   90.00
_cell.angle_gamma   90.00
#
_symmetry.space_group_name_H-M   'P 1'
#
loop_
_entity.id
_entity.type
_entity.pdbx_description
1 polymer ?
#
loop_
_entity_poly.entity_id
_entity_poly.type
_entity_poly.pdbx_seq_one_letter_code
_entity_poly.pdbx_strand_id
1 'polypeptide(L)'
;MENIFSKLDSEILVNLEKKKISEELIKYCRESKEELTRLEDKVMQKDDILDGLKLFSSCDTCISILEKVTPELEKAKEVGENPISLERIYDILLAVVAIGDRISEIFNGEGAASFNVKQIREYSLSLQEEAEKRGLIEPLSDKIRRIPKELRKSIAEKALALNS
;
A
#
# COMPACT_ATOMS: atom_id res chain seq x y z
N MET A 1 4.72 -21.73 1.65
CA MET A 1 3.24 -21.57 1.66
C MET A 1 2.98 -20.30 0.86
N GLU A 2 2.22 -20.36 -0.22
CA GLU A 2 1.99 -19.18 -1.07
C GLU A 2 1.11 -18.18 -0.31
N ASN A 3 1.62 -16.97 -0.08
CA ASN A 3 0.87 -15.93 0.62
C ASN A 3 -0.08 -15.21 -0.36
N ILE A 4 -0.94 -14.33 0.15
CA ILE A 4 -1.92 -13.66 -0.69
C ILE A 4 -1.30 -12.71 -1.73
N PHE A 5 -0.18 -12.06 -1.39
CA PHE A 5 0.53 -11.14 -2.29
C PHE A 5 1.18 -11.88 -3.46
N SER A 6 1.71 -13.09 -3.24
CA SER A 6 2.23 -13.96 -4.32
C SER A 6 1.14 -14.38 -5.32
N LYS A 7 -0.09 -14.61 -4.82
CA LYS A 7 -1.25 -14.90 -5.69
C LYS A 7 -1.69 -13.66 -6.48
N LEU A 8 -1.67 -12.49 -5.84
CA LEU A 8 -1.94 -11.21 -6.50
C LEU A 8 -0.92 -10.94 -7.60
N ASP A 9 0.37 -11.11 -7.33
CA ASP A 9 1.46 -10.97 -8.33
C ASP A 9 1.23 -11.86 -9.55
N SER A 10 0.99 -13.14 -9.30
CA SER A 10 0.73 -14.13 -10.35
C SER A 10 -0.47 -13.74 -11.22
N GLU A 11 -1.57 -13.30 -10.61
CA GLU A 11 -2.74 -12.85 -11.38
C GLU A 11 -2.49 -11.54 -12.14
N ILE A 12 -1.76 -10.58 -11.59
CA ILE A 12 -1.40 -9.35 -12.31
C ILE A 12 -0.69 -9.72 -13.63
N LEU A 13 0.29 -10.61 -13.57
CA LEU A 13 1.06 -11.05 -14.74
C LEU A 13 0.18 -11.79 -15.76
N VAL A 14 -0.66 -12.72 -15.30
CA VAL A 14 -1.61 -13.46 -16.16
C VAL A 14 -2.58 -12.51 -16.88
N ASN A 15 -3.07 -11.48 -16.18
CA ASN A 15 -4.03 -10.53 -16.71
C ASN A 15 -3.40 -9.59 -17.74
N LEU A 16 -2.15 -9.19 -17.52
CA LEU A 16 -1.35 -8.43 -18.49
C LEU A 16 -1.11 -9.23 -19.77
N GLU A 17 -0.68 -10.50 -19.65
CA GLU A 17 -0.44 -11.38 -20.80
C GLU A 17 -1.72 -11.61 -21.61
N LYS A 18 -2.82 -11.95 -20.93
CA LYS A 18 -4.11 -12.21 -21.57
C LYS A 18 -4.83 -10.94 -22.03
N LYS A 19 -4.35 -9.76 -21.63
CA LYS A 19 -5.02 -8.46 -21.82
C LYS A 19 -6.48 -8.52 -21.38
N LYS A 20 -6.77 -9.22 -20.28
CA LYS A 20 -8.12 -9.40 -19.74
C LYS A 20 -8.10 -9.33 -18.22
N ILE A 21 -9.01 -8.52 -17.64
CA ILE A 21 -9.22 -8.44 -16.18
C ILE A 21 -10.07 -9.63 -15.74
N SER A 22 -9.55 -10.46 -14.83
CA SER A 22 -10.17 -11.65 -14.25
C SER A 22 -10.92 -11.32 -12.96
N GLU A 23 -11.86 -12.18 -12.56
CA GLU A 23 -12.47 -12.09 -11.22
C GLU A 23 -11.44 -12.40 -10.13
N GLU A 24 -10.50 -13.28 -10.44
CA GLU A 24 -9.42 -13.70 -9.57
C GLU A 24 -8.49 -12.54 -9.21
N LEU A 25 -8.11 -11.69 -10.17
CA LEU A 25 -7.33 -10.47 -9.90
C LEU A 25 -8.05 -9.54 -8.92
N ILE A 26 -9.33 -9.25 -9.18
CA ILE A 26 -10.15 -8.39 -8.32
C ILE A 26 -10.28 -9.00 -6.92
N LYS A 27 -10.52 -10.31 -6.85
CA LYS A 27 -10.58 -11.06 -5.60
C LYS A 27 -9.26 -10.92 -4.81
N TYR A 28 -8.11 -11.11 -5.44
CA TYR A 28 -6.83 -11.01 -4.75
C TYR A 28 -6.46 -9.58 -4.35
N CYS A 29 -6.94 -8.54 -5.07
CA CYS A 29 -6.86 -7.17 -4.58
C CYS A 29 -7.62 -6.98 -3.25
N ARG A 30 -8.85 -7.54 -3.15
CA ARG A 30 -9.65 -7.46 -1.91
C ARG A 30 -9.01 -8.25 -0.77
N GLU A 31 -8.61 -9.50 -1.01
CA GLU A 31 -7.98 -10.33 0.01
C GLU A 31 -6.63 -9.74 0.48
N SER A 32 -5.85 -9.13 -0.42
CA SER A 32 -4.60 -8.44 -0.05
C SER A 32 -4.86 -7.22 0.82
N LYS A 33 -5.95 -6.48 0.56
CA LYS A 33 -6.38 -5.36 1.42
C LYS A 33 -6.73 -5.86 2.82
N GLU A 34 -7.53 -6.92 2.93
CA GLU A 34 -7.91 -7.51 4.22
C GLU A 34 -6.68 -7.97 5.02
N GLU A 35 -5.71 -8.59 4.34
CA GLU A 35 -4.45 -9.00 4.97
C GLU A 35 -3.64 -7.80 5.45
N LEU A 36 -3.55 -6.72 4.68
CA LEU A 36 -2.88 -5.48 5.12
C LEU A 36 -3.56 -4.85 6.33
N THR A 37 -4.90 -4.83 6.38
CA THR A 37 -5.65 -4.36 7.55
C THR A 37 -5.34 -5.22 8.78
N ARG A 38 -5.27 -6.55 8.63
CA ARG A 38 -4.87 -7.46 9.71
C ARG A 38 -3.43 -7.21 10.18
N LEU A 39 -2.52 -6.92 9.25
CA LEU A 39 -1.13 -6.59 9.58
C LEU A 39 -1.02 -5.24 10.30
N GLU A 40 -1.81 -4.24 9.90
CA GLU A 40 -1.92 -2.95 10.58
C GLU A 40 -2.31 -3.11 12.07
N ASP A 41 -3.29 -3.96 12.37
CA ASP A 41 -3.68 -4.26 13.76
C ASP A 41 -2.54 -4.87 14.59
N LYS A 42 -1.67 -5.67 13.96
CA LYS A 42 -0.47 -6.24 14.61
C LYS A 42 0.63 -5.21 14.80
N VAL A 43 0.77 -4.26 13.86
CA VAL A 43 1.72 -3.15 13.98
C VAL A 43 1.44 -2.33 15.23
N MET A 44 0.16 -2.10 15.56
CA MET A 44 -0.25 -1.36 16.75
C MET A 44 0.13 -2.04 18.07
N GLN A 45 0.57 -3.30 18.04
CA GLN A 45 0.99 -4.09 19.19
C GLN A 45 2.53 -4.14 19.35
N LYS A 46 3.30 -3.48 18.48
CA LYS A 46 4.77 -3.45 18.59
C LYS A 46 5.26 -2.55 19.72
N ASP A 47 6.29 -3.01 20.42
CA ASP A 47 6.98 -2.24 21.47
C ASP A 47 7.74 -1.03 20.90
N ASP A 48 8.35 -1.18 19.71
CA ASP A 48 9.02 -0.07 19.03
C ASP A 48 7.99 0.80 18.30
N ILE A 49 7.70 1.95 18.90
CA ILE A 49 6.74 2.93 18.40
C ILE A 49 7.16 3.50 17.03
N LEU A 50 8.46 3.72 16.79
CA LEU A 50 8.92 4.35 15.55
C LEU A 50 8.80 3.39 14.37
N ASP A 51 9.20 2.14 14.57
CA ASP A 51 9.04 1.11 13.55
C ASP A 51 7.57 0.73 13.37
N GLY A 52 6.79 0.76 14.46
CA GLY A 52 5.34 0.67 14.42
C GLY A 52 4.73 1.70 13.48
N LEU A 53 5.01 2.99 13.69
CA LEU A 53 4.46 4.07 12.87
C LEU A 53 4.85 3.98 11.38
N LYS A 54 6.09 3.54 11.07
CA LYS A 54 6.53 3.36 9.67
C LYS A 54 5.74 2.24 8.98
N LEU A 55 5.58 1.11 9.65
CA LEU A 55 4.82 -0.03 9.10
C LEU A 55 3.35 0.33 8.95
N PHE A 56 2.76 1.02 9.93
CA PHE A 56 1.39 1.50 9.90
C PHE A 56 1.14 2.39 8.67
N SER A 57 1.99 3.41 8.49
CA SER A 57 1.91 4.32 7.34
C SER A 57 2.03 3.59 6.00
N SER A 58 2.79 2.49 5.95
CA SER A 58 2.99 1.70 4.73
C SER A 58 1.76 0.84 4.43
N CYS A 59 1.17 0.21 5.45
CA CYS A 59 -0.12 -0.47 5.33
C CYS A 59 -1.22 0.47 4.82
N ASP A 60 -1.39 1.64 5.48
CA ASP A 60 -2.41 2.63 5.11
C ASP A 60 -2.30 3.09 3.65
N THR A 61 -1.06 3.28 3.16
CA THR A 61 -0.80 3.65 1.76
C THR A 61 -1.26 2.54 0.81
N CYS A 62 -0.84 1.29 1.06
CA CYS A 62 -1.23 0.15 0.22
C CYS A 62 -2.75 -0.11 0.26
N ILE A 63 -3.37 0.00 1.43
CA ILE A 63 -4.83 -0.12 1.62
C ILE A 63 -5.54 0.96 0.80
N SER A 64 -5.15 2.23 0.94
CA SER A 64 -5.73 3.35 0.19
C SER A 64 -5.67 3.12 -1.32
N ILE A 65 -4.56 2.58 -1.82
CA ILE A 65 -4.40 2.26 -3.24
C ILE A 65 -5.35 1.13 -3.65
N LEU A 66 -5.39 0.02 -2.90
CA LEU A 66 -6.26 -1.12 -3.22
C LEU A 66 -7.75 -0.74 -3.17
N GLU A 67 -8.16 0.14 -2.24
CA GLU A 67 -9.52 0.66 -2.16
C GLU A 67 -9.96 1.46 -3.39
N LYS A 68 -8.99 2.07 -4.09
CA LYS A 68 -9.23 2.90 -5.27
C LYS A 68 -9.12 2.10 -6.56
N VAL A 69 -8.13 1.22 -6.63
CA VAL A 69 -7.89 0.36 -7.80
C VAL A 69 -8.99 -0.69 -7.97
N THR A 70 -9.47 -1.31 -6.88
CA THR A 70 -10.42 -2.44 -6.98
C THR A 70 -11.70 -2.04 -7.73
N PRO A 71 -12.39 -0.94 -7.39
CA PRO A 71 -13.58 -0.49 -8.14
C PRO A 71 -13.29 -0.12 -9.60
N GLU A 72 -12.10 0.43 -9.89
CA GLU A 72 -11.71 0.73 -11.27
C GLU A 72 -11.55 -0.54 -12.11
N LEU A 73 -10.93 -1.58 -11.55
CA LEU A 73 -10.81 -2.89 -12.19
C LEU A 73 -12.16 -3.57 -12.39
N GLU A 74 -13.06 -3.50 -11.41
CA GLU A 74 -14.43 -4.01 -11.52
C GLU A 74 -15.16 -3.35 -12.70
N LYS A 75 -15.14 -2.01 -12.75
CA LYS A 75 -15.77 -1.25 -13.83
C LYS A 75 -15.16 -1.57 -15.19
N ALA A 76 -13.83 -1.58 -15.29
CA ALA A 76 -13.13 -1.89 -16.53
C ALA A 76 -13.46 -3.31 -17.03
N LYS A 77 -13.56 -4.27 -16.12
CA LYS A 77 -14.01 -5.63 -16.43
C LYS A 77 -15.46 -5.68 -16.93
N GLU A 78 -16.38 -4.96 -16.27
CA GLU A 78 -17.80 -4.90 -16.67
C GLU A 78 -18.01 -4.36 -18.08
N VAL A 79 -17.25 -3.33 -18.47
CA VAL A 79 -17.38 -2.71 -19.80
C VAL A 79 -16.45 -3.33 -20.86
N GLY A 80 -15.64 -4.33 -20.48
CA GLY A 80 -14.69 -4.98 -21.37
C GLY A 80 -13.51 -4.11 -21.80
N GLU A 81 -13.15 -3.09 -21.02
CA GLU A 81 -12.04 -2.18 -21.28
C GLU A 81 -10.73 -2.78 -20.74
N ASN A 82 -9.87 -3.30 -21.62
CA ASN A 82 -8.52 -3.74 -21.24
C ASN A 82 -7.58 -3.77 -22.47
N PRO A 83 -6.53 -2.92 -22.56
CA PRO A 83 -5.24 -3.11 -21.84
C PRO A 83 -4.72 -1.86 -21.08
N ILE A 84 -5.21 -0.66 -21.41
CA ILE A 84 -4.63 0.61 -20.94
C ILE A 84 -4.84 0.81 -19.45
N SER A 85 -6.02 0.46 -18.92
CA SER A 85 -6.34 0.64 -17.51
C SER A 85 -5.46 -0.22 -16.60
N LEU A 86 -5.20 -1.48 -16.98
CA LEU A 86 -4.29 -2.36 -16.23
C LEU A 86 -2.83 -1.91 -16.36
N GLU A 87 -2.38 -1.56 -17.57
CA GLU A 87 -1.03 -1.00 -17.81
C GLU A 87 -0.78 0.29 -17.01
N ARG A 88 -1.82 1.08 -16.74
CA ARG A 88 -1.69 2.31 -15.94
C ARG A 88 -1.51 2.07 -14.45
N ILE A 89 -1.91 0.91 -13.93
CA ILE A 89 -1.90 0.64 -12.48
C ILE A 89 -1.03 -0.56 -12.08
N TYR A 90 -0.52 -1.35 -13.03
CA TYR A 90 0.24 -2.56 -12.70
C TYR A 90 1.53 -2.26 -11.91
N ASP A 91 2.32 -1.25 -12.29
CA ASP A 91 3.54 -0.88 -11.55
C ASP A 91 3.24 -0.57 -10.07
N ILE A 92 2.09 0.09 -9.85
CA ILE A 92 1.61 0.46 -8.51
C ILE A 92 1.16 -0.78 -7.75
N LEU A 93 0.44 -1.70 -8.41
CA LEU A 93 0.05 -2.97 -7.79
C LEU A 93 1.26 -3.87 -7.48
N LEU A 94 2.27 -3.94 -8.34
CA LEU A 94 3.51 -4.68 -8.06
C LEU A 94 4.28 -4.08 -6.88
N ALA A 95 4.29 -2.74 -6.76
CA ALA A 95 4.87 -2.09 -5.59
C ALA A 95 4.07 -2.40 -4.31
N VAL A 96 2.73 -2.47 -4.39
CA VAL A 96 1.88 -2.90 -3.27
C VAL A 96 2.20 -4.34 -2.86
N VAL A 97 2.32 -5.26 -3.83
CA VAL A 97 2.73 -6.66 -3.58
C VAL A 97 4.07 -6.70 -2.85
N ALA A 98 5.09 -6.01 -3.36
CA ALA A 98 6.43 -6.03 -2.78
C ALA A 98 6.46 -5.49 -1.34
N ILE A 99 5.70 -4.44 -1.04
CA ILE A 99 5.57 -3.90 0.32
C ILE A 99 4.82 -4.89 1.21
N GLY A 100 3.70 -5.44 0.74
CA GLY A 100 2.89 -6.40 1.47
C GLY A 100 3.67 -7.65 1.88
N ASP A 101 4.45 -8.22 0.95
CA ASP A 101 5.34 -9.36 1.21
C ASP A 101 6.33 -9.06 2.33
N ARG A 102 7.03 -7.92 2.23
CA ARG A 102 8.04 -7.51 3.21
C ARG A 102 7.44 -7.26 4.60
N ILE A 103 6.24 -6.69 4.67
CA ILE A 103 5.53 -6.53 5.95
C ILE A 103 5.15 -7.90 6.50
N SER A 104 4.65 -8.82 5.67
CA SER A 104 4.30 -10.18 6.08
C SER A 104 5.52 -10.93 6.64
N GLU A 105 6.66 -10.87 5.96
CA GLU A 105 7.94 -11.45 6.41
C GLU A 105 8.32 -10.99 7.82
N ILE A 106 8.23 -9.68 8.10
CA ILE A 106 8.52 -9.11 9.42
C ILE A 106 7.66 -9.77 10.51
N PHE A 107 6.37 -9.99 10.25
CA PHE A 107 5.45 -10.57 11.23
C PHE A 107 5.51 -12.10 11.30
N ASN A 108 6.00 -12.76 10.26
CA ASN A 108 6.24 -14.20 10.25
C ASN A 108 7.61 -14.56 10.87
N GLY A 109 8.43 -13.56 11.22
CA GLY A 109 9.77 -13.77 11.79
C GLY A 109 10.82 -14.16 10.75
N GLU A 110 10.55 -13.88 9.47
CA GLU A 110 11.45 -14.16 8.35
C GLU A 110 12.22 -12.87 7.98
N GLY A 111 13.55 -12.96 7.90
CA GLY A 111 14.41 -11.82 7.56
C GLY A 111 14.78 -10.87 8.72
N ALA A 112 15.61 -9.86 8.42
CA ALA A 112 16.07 -8.88 9.40
C ALA A 112 15.08 -7.71 9.51
N ALA A 113 14.29 -7.68 10.60
CA ALA A 113 13.19 -6.73 10.78
C ALA A 113 13.59 -5.25 10.60
N SER A 114 14.71 -4.81 11.14
CA SER A 114 15.16 -3.41 11.05
C SER A 114 15.54 -2.98 9.62
N PHE A 115 16.17 -3.89 8.85
CA PHE A 115 16.49 -3.66 7.45
C PHE A 115 15.22 -3.57 6.60
N ASN A 116 14.29 -4.52 6.79
CA ASN A 116 13.02 -4.53 6.08
C ASN A 116 12.19 -3.27 6.36
N VAL A 117 12.12 -2.80 7.62
CA VAL A 117 11.37 -1.57 7.97
C VAL A 117 11.92 -0.35 7.24
N LYS A 118 13.25 -0.20 7.14
CA LYS A 118 13.86 0.94 6.43
C LYS A 118 13.50 0.92 4.94
N GLN A 119 13.63 -0.24 4.28
CA GLN A 119 13.31 -0.37 2.86
C GLN A 119 11.83 -0.14 2.58
N ILE A 120 10.94 -0.71 3.39
CA ILE A 120 9.49 -0.50 3.29
C ILE A 120 9.16 1.00 3.35
N ARG A 121 9.81 1.75 4.24
CA ARG A 121 9.57 3.20 4.33
C ARG A 121 9.95 3.93 3.05
N GLU A 122 11.14 3.67 2.51
CA GLU A 122 11.60 4.33 1.29
C GLU A 122 10.68 3.99 0.10
N TYR A 123 10.32 2.72 -0.07
CA TYR A 123 9.41 2.30 -1.14
C TYR A 123 7.99 2.85 -0.97
N SER A 124 7.47 2.89 0.27
CA SER A 124 6.12 3.43 0.54
C SER A 124 6.00 4.91 0.16
N LEU A 125 7.06 5.70 0.36
CA LEU A 125 7.07 7.12 0.00
C LEU A 125 7.06 7.29 -1.51
N SER A 126 7.90 6.55 -2.23
CA SER A 126 7.89 6.59 -3.71
C SER A 126 6.57 6.11 -4.29
N LEU A 127 5.98 5.06 -3.71
CA LEU A 127 4.67 4.56 -4.09
C LEU A 127 3.57 5.61 -3.87
N GLN A 128 3.56 6.26 -2.71
CA GLN A 128 2.62 7.32 -2.38
C GLN A 128 2.71 8.46 -3.40
N GLU A 129 3.92 8.97 -3.68
CA GLU A 129 4.12 10.05 -4.65
C GLU A 129 3.63 9.68 -6.05
N GLU A 130 3.89 8.45 -6.50
CA GLU A 130 3.47 7.99 -7.83
C GLU A 130 1.95 7.80 -7.90
N ALA A 131 1.34 7.22 -6.86
CA ALA A 131 -0.11 7.06 -6.78
C ALA A 131 -0.85 8.41 -6.73
N GLU A 132 -0.29 9.41 -6.04
CA GLU A 132 -0.79 10.79 -6.05
C GLU A 132 -0.71 11.41 -7.45
N LYS A 133 0.43 11.28 -8.13
CA LYS A 133 0.61 11.81 -9.51
C LYS A 133 -0.37 11.20 -10.50
N ARG A 134 -0.69 9.91 -10.34
CA ARG A 134 -1.67 9.20 -11.18
C ARG A 134 -3.12 9.45 -10.76
N GLY A 135 -3.36 10.18 -9.66
CA GLY A 135 -4.68 10.51 -9.16
C GLY A 135 -5.43 9.34 -8.52
N LEU A 136 -4.72 8.27 -8.15
CA LEU A 136 -5.33 7.10 -7.51
C LEU A 136 -5.71 7.39 -6.07
N ILE A 137 -4.86 8.13 -5.35
CA ILE A 137 -5.08 8.51 -3.95
C ILE A 137 -4.97 10.02 -3.78
N GLU A 138 -5.57 10.53 -2.72
CA GLU A 138 -5.51 11.96 -2.42
C GLU A 138 -4.10 12.38 -1.95
N PRO A 139 -3.65 13.60 -2.31
CA PRO A 139 -2.36 14.12 -1.86
C PRO A 139 -2.24 14.22 -0.34
N LEU A 140 -1.08 13.85 0.19
CA LEU A 140 -0.72 14.01 1.61
C LEU A 140 -0.93 15.45 2.10
N SER A 141 -0.63 16.45 1.25
CA SER A 141 -0.85 17.86 1.57
C SER A 141 -2.31 18.17 1.89
N ASP A 142 -3.24 17.52 1.20
CA ASP A 142 -4.68 17.74 1.40
C ASP A 142 -5.19 16.96 2.63
N LYS A 143 -4.68 15.75 2.88
CA LYS A 143 -4.89 15.04 4.16
C LYS A 143 -4.47 15.91 5.35
N ILE A 144 -3.25 16.46 5.31
CA ILE A 144 -2.70 17.30 6.38
C ILE A 144 -3.54 18.55 6.60
N ARG A 145 -4.04 19.20 5.54
CA ARG A 145 -4.89 20.40 5.67
C ARG A 145 -6.17 20.18 6.47
N ARG A 146 -6.70 18.94 6.49
CA ARG A 146 -7.88 18.57 7.28
C ARG A 146 -7.57 18.41 8.78
N ILE A 147 -6.30 18.24 9.14
CA ILE A 147 -5.88 18.18 10.56
C ILE A 147 -6.06 19.58 11.18
N PRO A 148 -6.69 19.69 12.37
CA PRO A 148 -6.81 20.94 13.11
C PRO A 148 -5.49 21.71 13.19
N LYS A 149 -5.56 23.03 13.03
CA LYS A 149 -4.37 23.89 12.93
C LYS A 149 -3.50 23.79 14.18
N GLU A 150 -4.14 23.68 15.34
CA GLU A 150 -3.53 23.57 16.66
C GLU A 150 -2.70 22.28 16.77
N LEU A 151 -3.25 21.16 16.28
CA LEU A 151 -2.56 19.87 16.25
C LEU A 151 -1.38 19.90 15.27
N ARG A 152 -1.55 20.48 14.07
CA ARG A 152 -0.44 20.65 13.11
C ARG A 152 0.70 21.48 13.69
N LYS A 153 0.37 22.56 14.41
CA LYS A 153 1.37 23.41 15.07
C LYS A 153 2.13 22.64 16.13
N SER A 154 1.43 21.88 16.98
CA SER A 154 2.04 21.05 18.02
C SER A 154 2.98 19.99 17.44
N ILE A 155 2.61 19.34 16.32
CA ILE A 155 3.46 18.37 15.64
C ILE A 155 4.73 19.04 15.11
N ALA A 156 4.62 20.20 14.46
CA ALA A 156 5.76 20.92 13.92
C ALA A 156 6.73 21.39 15.01
N GLU A 157 6.21 21.91 16.13
CA GLU A 157 7.02 22.30 17.30
C GLU A 157 7.78 21.10 17.90
N LYS A 158 7.13 19.94 18.01
CA LYS A 158 7.78 18.70 18.47
C LYS A 158 8.83 18.18 17.49
N ALA A 159 8.57 18.24 16.19
CA ALA A 159 9.52 17.79 15.17
C ALA A 159 10.78 18.65 15.15
N LEU A 160 10.66 19.96 15.37
CA LEU A 160 11.81 20.86 15.50
C LEU A 160 12.65 20.51 16.74
N ALA A 161 12.01 20.25 17.88
CA ALA A 161 12.70 19.89 19.12
C ALA A 161 13.46 18.55 19.05
N LEU A 162 13.05 17.63 18.17
CA LEU A 162 13.75 16.35 17.95
C LEU A 162 14.97 16.48 17.03
N ASN A 163 15.09 17.58 16.28
CA ASN A 163 16.17 17.82 15.31
C ASN A 163 17.14 18.93 15.75
N SER A 164 16.98 19.46 16.97
CA SER A 164 17.80 20.51 17.60
C SER A 164 18.55 19.95 18.79
#